data_AF-Q0N4A1-F1
#
_entry.id   AF-Q0N4A1-F1
#
_cell.length_a   1.000
_cell.length_b   1.000
_cell.length_c   1.000
_cell.angle_alpha   90.00
_cell.angle_beta   90.00
_cell.angle_gamma   90.00
#
_symmetry.space_group_name_H-M   'P 1'
#
loop_
_entity.id
_entity.type
_entity.pdbx_description
1 polymer ?
#
loop_
_entity_poly.entity_id
_entity_poly.type
_entity_poly.pdbx_seq_one_letter_code
_entity_poly.pdbx_strand_id
1 'polypeptide(L)' 'KRGVLPKQATSIMKTWLFQHIMHPYPTEDEKRSIAQQTNLTILQVNNWFINARRRILQPM' A
#
# COMPACT_ATOMS: atom_id res chain seq x y z
N LYS A 1 -12.74 -12.09 9.00
CA LYS A 1 -13.07 -12.07 7.54
C LYS A 1 -11.95 -11.35 6.78
N ARG A 2 -11.21 -12.03 5.91
CA ARG A 2 -10.27 -11.36 4.98
C ARG A 2 -11.11 -10.70 3.89
N GLY A 3 -11.42 -9.41 4.05
CA GLY A 3 -12.11 -8.61 3.04
C GLY A 3 -11.12 -8.12 1.98
N VAL A 4 -11.55 -8.11 0.72
CA VAL A 4 -10.84 -7.42 -0.36
C VAL A 4 -10.83 -5.92 -0.03
N LEU A 5 -9.68 -5.26 -0.15
CA LEU A 5 -9.60 -3.82 0.09
C LEU A 5 -10.37 -3.06 -1.01
N PRO A 6 -10.98 -1.90 -0.70
CA PRO A 6 -11.70 -1.10 -1.68
C PRO A 6 -10.83 -0.79 -2.91
N LYS A 7 -11.42 -0.81 -4.11
CA LYS A 7 -10.68 -0.53 -5.36
C LYS A 7 -9.98 0.83 -5.30
N GLN A 8 -10.66 1.85 -4.79
CA GLN A 8 -10.10 3.20 -4.63
C GLN A 8 -8.88 3.19 -3.69
N ALA A 9 -8.98 2.51 -2.55
CA ALA A 9 -7.86 2.35 -1.62
C ALA A 9 -6.66 1.67 -2.28
N THR A 10 -6.89 0.58 -3.01
CA THR A 10 -5.82 -0.10 -3.74
C THR A 10 -5.22 0.74 -4.87
N SER A 11 -6.00 1.63 -5.50
CA SER A 11 -5.51 2.53 -6.53
C SER A 11 -4.53 3.54 -5.95
N ILE A 12 -4.87 4.18 -4.82
CA ILE A 12 -4.01 5.14 -4.12
C ILE A 12 -2.68 4.48 -3.74
N MET A 13 -2.73 3.29 -3.11
CA MET A 13 -1.51 2.59 -2.70
C MET A 13 -0.65 2.12 -3.88
N LYS A 14 -1.27 1.72 -5.01
CA LYS A 14 -0.55 1.40 -6.25
C LYS A 14 0.14 2.62 -6.84
N THR A 15 -0.55 3.76 -6.91
CA THR A 15 0.03 5.02 -7.39
C THR A 15 1.27 5.38 -6.58
N TRP A 16 1.17 5.36 -5.24
CA TRP A 16 2.33 5.63 -4.38
C TRP A 16 3.46 4.62 -4.65
N LEU A 17 3.15 3.33 -4.78
CA LEU A 17 4.14 2.28 -5.02
C LEU A 17 4.91 2.50 -6.33
N PHE A 18 4.21 2.85 -7.41
CA PHE A 18 4.85 3.09 -8.71
C PHE A 18 5.69 4.37 -8.72
N GLN A 19 5.27 5.40 -7.97
CA GLN A 19 6.08 6.61 -7.78
C GLN A 19 7.36 6.34 -6.98
N HIS A 20 7.33 5.36 -6.07
CA HIS A 20 8.45 4.99 -5.19
C HIS A 20 9.08 3.64 -5.57
N ILE A 21 9.07 3.28 -6.86
CA ILE A 21 9.49 1.95 -7.32
C ILE A 21 10.96 1.62 -6.99
N MET A 22 11.82 2.65 -6.92
CA MET A 22 13.23 2.50 -6.54
C MET A 22 13.43 2.23 -5.04
N HIS A 23 12.57 2.80 -4.18
CA HIS A 23 12.61 2.62 -2.73
C HIS A 23 11.18 2.53 -2.15
N PRO A 24 10.52 1.35 -2.29
CA PRO A 24 9.10 1.17 -2.03
C PRO A 24 8.79 0.99 -0.53
N TYR A 25 9.39 1.81 0.33
CA TYR A 25 9.25 1.73 1.77
C TYR A 25 8.65 3.04 2.29
N PRO A 26 7.31 3.10 2.46
CA PRO A 26 6.69 4.31 2.96
C PRO A 26 7.14 4.56 4.41
N THR A 27 7.39 5.81 4.71
CA THR A 27 7.63 6.33 6.06
C THR A 27 6.37 6.22 6.93
N GLU A 28 6.49 6.41 8.24
CA GLU A 28 5.33 6.38 9.15
C GLU A 28 4.30 7.48 8.83
N ASP A 29 4.75 8.67 8.43
CA ASP A 29 3.88 9.77 8.04
C ASP A 29 3.14 9.47 6.73
N GLU A 30 3.82 8.88 5.74
CA GLU A 30 3.17 8.46 4.49
C GLU A 30 2.15 7.35 4.75
N LYS A 31 2.47 6.38 5.61
CA LYS A 31 1.50 5.34 6.01
C LYS A 31 0.26 5.95 6.66
N ARG A 32 0.42 6.96 7.53
CA ARG A 32 -0.69 7.67 8.18
C ARG A 32 -1.53 8.43 7.15
N SER A 33 -0.88 9.15 6.24
CA SER A 33 -1.57 9.87 5.17
C SER A 33 -2.37 8.93 4.26
N ILE A 34 -1.77 7.81 3.84
CA ILE A 34 -2.44 6.79 3.02
C ILE A 34 -3.59 6.15 3.81
N ALA A 35 -3.39 5.82 5.08
CA ALA A 35 -4.44 5.26 5.94
C ALA A 35 -5.65 6.19 6.03
N GLN A 36 -5.42 7.49 6.23
CA GLN A 36 -6.48 8.51 6.25
C GLN A 36 -7.21 8.62 4.90
N GLN A 37 -6.47 8.73 3.79
CA GLN A 37 -7.05 8.87 2.45
C GLN A 37 -7.84 7.63 2.01
N THR A 38 -7.39 6.45 2.41
CA THR A 38 -8.00 5.17 2.02
C THR A 38 -9.06 4.67 2.99
N ASN A 39 -9.24 5.36 4.12
CA ASN A 39 -10.04 4.92 5.27
C ASN A 39 -9.68 3.49 5.72
N LEU A 40 -8.37 3.20 5.75
CA LEU A 40 -7.82 1.92 6.19
C LEU A 40 -7.03 2.11 7.48
N THR A 41 -6.89 1.03 8.25
CA THR A 41 -5.96 1.00 9.37
C THR A 41 -4.51 0.97 8.86
N ILE A 42 -3.58 1.52 9.66
CA ILE A 42 -2.14 1.45 9.38
C ILE A 42 -1.69 0.00 9.18
N LEU A 43 -2.25 -0.95 9.93
CA LEU A 43 -1.95 -2.38 9.77
C LEU A 43 -2.35 -2.92 8.38
N GLN A 44 -3.51 -2.51 7.86
CA GLN A 44 -3.94 -2.89 6.51
C GLN A 44 -3.03 -2.30 5.44
N VAL A 45 -2.62 -1.04 5.60
CA VAL A 45 -1.66 -0.37 4.70
C VAL A 45 -0.30 -1.08 4.71
N ASN A 46 0.24 -1.38 5.90
CA ASN A 46 1.49 -2.14 6.07
C ASN A 46 1.42 -3.51 5.37
N ASN A 47 0.37 -4.28 5.65
CA ASN A 47 0.18 -5.59 5.05
C ASN A 47 0.03 -5.52 3.53
N TRP A 48 -0.62 -4.47 3.02
CA TRP A 48 -0.75 -4.27 1.59
C TRP A 48 0.62 -4.01 0.95
N PHE A 49 1.43 -3.08 1.48
CA PHE A 49 2.75 -2.78 0.93
C PHE A 49 3.71 -3.97 0.98
N ILE A 50 3.71 -4.75 2.07
CA ILE A 50 4.53 -5.97 2.16
C ILE A 50 4.19 -6.95 1.02
N ASN A 51 2.90 -7.19 0.79
CA ASN A 51 2.46 -8.11 -0.26
C ASN A 51 2.63 -7.53 -1.67
N ALA A 52 2.37 -6.24 -1.85
CA ALA A 52 2.46 -5.56 -3.14
C ALA A 52 3.90 -5.55 -3.66
N ARG A 53 4.89 -5.25 -2.81
CA ARG A 53 6.31 -5.32 -3.19
C ARG A 53 6.71 -6.69 -3.69
N ARG A 54 6.34 -7.75 -2.94
CA ARG A 54 6.65 -9.14 -3.32
C ARG A 54 6.00 -9.54 -4.64
N ARG A 55 4.78 -9.08 -4.93
CA ARG A 55 4.04 -9.49 -6.12
C ARG A 55 4.36 -8.66 -7.36
N ILE A 56 4.70 -7.38 -7.20
CA ILE A 56 4.87 -6.43 -8.31
C ILE A 56 6.35 -6.21 -8.63
N LEU A 57 7.22 -6.15 -7.63
CA LEU A 57 8.63 -5.80 -7.82
C LEU A 57 9.56 -7.01 -7.88
N GLN A 58 9.09 -8.16 -7.39
CA GLN A 58 9.74 -9.44 -7.59
C GLN A 58 8.78 -10.38 -8.34
N PRO A 59 8.60 -10.16 -9.66
CA PRO A 59 7.95 -11.21 -10.46
C PRO A 59 8.78 -12.48 -10.29
N MET A 60 8.11 -13.56 -9.87
CA MET A 60 8.72 -14.90 -9.85
C MET A 60 9.15 -15.32 -11.24
#